data_AF-A0AAW2JEJ5-F1
#
_entry.id   AF-A0AAW2JEJ5-F1
#
_cell.length_a   1.000
_cell.length_b   1.000
_cell.length_c   1.000
_cell.angle_alpha   90.00
_cell.angle_beta   90.00
_cell.angle_gamma   90.00
#
_symmetry.space_group_name_H-M   'P 1'
#
loop_
_entity.id
_entity.type
_entity.pdbx_description
1 polymer ?
#
loop_
_entity_poly.entity_id
_entity_poly.type
_entity_poly.pdbx_seq_one_letter_code
_entity_poly.pdbx_strand_id
1 'polypeptide(L)'
;MAKSIQIMLAIAAWYDYEIWQMDVKTAFLNGSIYGLKQASRSWNIRFDEVIRGYDFIKNDFDPCIYKKVSGSSVAFLVLYVDDILLIGNDVKMLGDTKAWLSTQFSMKDLGEASYILGIKIIQDRSKRMLGMTQTSYVEKVLKRFTMENSKRGFLPVRHGVKLSKKQSPKTDEELRKMFDIPYASAVGNIQYAVQCTRPDVAFALSVTSRYQACAGEAHWTAVKTILNYLRRTKDTFLVYGGGELILEGYSDASFQFDEDDAKSQSGFVFKLNGGVVAWKSSKQDTTADSTTEAEYIAASEAAKEQFG
;
A
#
# COMPACT_ATOMS: atom_id res chain seq x y z
N MET A 1 2.70 2.77 -6.88
CA MET A 1 3.10 1.35 -6.86
C MET A 1 2.13 0.44 -6.13
N ALA A 2 1.92 0.54 -4.80
CA ALA A 2 0.89 -0.28 -4.16
C ALA A 2 -0.48 -0.04 -4.81
N LYS A 3 -0.85 1.24 -5.00
CA LYS A 3 -1.99 1.71 -5.82
C LYS A 3 -2.03 1.04 -7.20
N SER A 4 -0.92 1.08 -7.94
CA SER A 4 -0.82 0.59 -9.30
C SER A 4 -1.01 -0.93 -9.39
N ILE A 5 -0.39 -1.68 -8.48
CA ILE A 5 -0.62 -3.12 -8.35
C ILE A 5 -2.10 -3.38 -8.05
N GLN A 6 -2.70 -2.65 -7.12
CA GLN A 6 -4.11 -2.80 -6.78
C GLN A 6 -5.06 -2.54 -7.95
N ILE A 7 -4.82 -1.47 -8.73
CA ILE A 7 -5.57 -1.16 -9.95
C ILE A 7 -5.41 -2.30 -10.96
N MET A 8 -4.18 -2.75 -11.20
CA MET A 8 -3.91 -3.83 -12.15
C MET A 8 -4.57 -5.16 -11.72
N LEU A 9 -4.57 -5.47 -10.43
CA LEU A 9 -5.26 -6.65 -9.89
C LEU A 9 -6.78 -6.52 -9.97
N ALA A 10 -7.34 -5.32 -9.76
CA ALA A 10 -8.76 -5.05 -9.92
C ALA A 10 -9.21 -5.24 -11.38
N ILE A 11 -8.41 -4.76 -12.34
CA ILE A 11 -8.62 -4.97 -13.78
C ILE A 11 -8.50 -6.46 -14.12
N ALA A 12 -7.45 -7.13 -13.63
CA ALA A 12 -7.23 -8.55 -13.87
C ALA A 12 -8.39 -9.41 -13.37
N ALA A 13 -8.93 -9.10 -12.19
CA ALA A 13 -10.10 -9.78 -11.65
C ALA A 13 -11.34 -9.58 -12.56
N TRP A 14 -11.56 -8.37 -13.05
CA TRP A 14 -12.74 -8.06 -13.89
C TRP A 14 -12.71 -8.76 -15.25
N TYR A 15 -11.56 -8.72 -15.93
CA TYR A 15 -11.38 -9.35 -17.25
C TYR A 15 -11.03 -10.84 -17.19
N ASP A 16 -10.86 -11.41 -16.00
CA ASP A 16 -10.37 -12.79 -15.79
C ASP A 16 -8.99 -13.04 -16.45
N TYR A 17 -8.04 -12.13 -16.20
CA TYR A 17 -6.67 -12.27 -16.68
C TYR A 17 -5.86 -13.25 -15.83
N GLU A 18 -4.93 -13.94 -16.49
CA GLU A 18 -3.85 -14.69 -15.87
C GLU A 18 -2.91 -13.72 -15.16
N ILE A 19 -2.38 -14.13 -14.01
CA ILE A 19 -1.47 -13.33 -13.18
C ILE A 19 -0.30 -14.23 -12.78
N TRP A 20 0.87 -14.00 -13.39
CA TRP A 20 2.08 -14.77 -13.12
C TRP A 20 3.15 -13.90 -12.50
N GLN A 21 4.00 -14.51 -11.69
CA GLN A 21 5.09 -13.82 -11.02
C GLN A 21 6.44 -14.37 -11.48
N MET A 22 7.38 -13.46 -11.72
CA MET A 22 8.79 -13.76 -11.93
C MET A 22 9.63 -12.95 -10.95
N ASP A 23 10.80 -13.49 -10.62
CA ASP A 23 11.79 -12.85 -9.77
C ASP A 23 13.11 -12.76 -10.53
N VAL A 24 13.68 -11.57 -10.60
CA VAL A 24 15.00 -11.36 -11.19
C VAL A 24 16.04 -11.69 -10.13
N LYS A 25 16.92 -12.65 -10.42
CA LYS A 25 18.12 -12.84 -9.59
C LYS A 25 19.06 -11.67 -9.86
N THR A 26 19.04 -10.68 -8.99
CA THR A 26 19.94 -9.53 -8.97
C THR A 26 21.36 -9.93 -8.55
N ALA A 27 21.97 -10.85 -9.30
CA ALA A 27 23.40 -11.09 -9.24
C ALA A 27 24.10 -10.11 -10.19
N PHE A 28 24.61 -9.01 -9.61
CA PHE A 28 25.64 -8.14 -10.19
C PHE A 28 25.31 -7.48 -11.54
N LEU A 29 24.72 -6.29 -11.48
CA LEU A 29 24.84 -5.33 -12.57
C LEU A 29 26.28 -4.82 -12.65
N ASN A 30 27.08 -5.40 -13.55
CA ASN A 30 28.33 -4.85 -14.11
C ASN A 30 29.12 -3.92 -13.17
N GLY A 31 29.64 -4.45 -12.06
CA GLY A 31 30.57 -3.73 -11.18
C GLY A 31 29.95 -2.69 -10.23
N SER A 32 28.62 -2.52 -10.21
CA SER A 32 27.94 -1.72 -9.18
C SER A 32 27.52 -2.62 -8.01
N ILE A 33 28.11 -2.37 -6.84
CA ILE A 33 27.86 -3.13 -5.61
C ILE A 33 26.39 -2.95 -5.22
N TYR A 34 25.70 -4.06 -4.96
CA TYR A 34 24.34 -4.08 -4.42
C TYR A 34 24.28 -3.19 -3.16
N GLY A 35 23.36 -2.22 -3.13
CA GLY A 35 23.22 -1.25 -2.03
C GLY A 35 23.59 0.21 -2.39
N LEU A 36 24.19 0.47 -3.54
CA LEU A 36 24.33 1.85 -4.04
C LEU A 36 23.02 2.32 -4.67
N LYS A 37 22.57 3.55 -4.35
CA LYS A 37 21.38 4.17 -4.98
C LYS A 37 21.46 4.18 -6.52
N GLN A 38 22.66 4.26 -7.07
CA GLN A 38 22.89 4.22 -8.51
C GLN A 38 22.59 2.85 -9.12
N ALA A 39 22.78 1.74 -8.39
CA ALA A 39 22.56 0.39 -8.90
C ALA A 39 21.08 0.16 -9.25
N SER A 40 20.14 0.56 -8.39
CA SER A 40 18.70 0.45 -8.65
C SER A 40 18.24 1.29 -9.85
N ARG A 41 18.86 2.45 -10.06
CA ARG A 41 18.56 3.30 -11.23
C ARG A 41 19.12 2.68 -12.51
N SER A 42 20.37 2.23 -12.49
CA SER A 42 20.99 1.55 -13.64
C SER A 42 20.24 0.26 -14.01
N TRP A 43 19.77 -0.48 -13.00
CA TRP A 43 18.87 -1.62 -13.19
C TRP A 43 17.61 -1.21 -13.98
N ASN A 44 16.89 -0.20 -13.49
CA ASN A 44 15.65 0.24 -14.11
C ASN A 44 15.85 0.73 -15.55
N ILE A 45 16.93 1.49 -15.81
CA ILE A 45 17.29 1.95 -17.17
C ILE A 45 17.57 0.75 -18.08
N ARG A 46 18.38 -0.21 -17.61
CA ARG A 46 18.70 -1.42 -18.38
C ARG A 46 17.45 -2.24 -18.66
N PHE A 47 16.57 -2.40 -17.69
CA PHE A 47 15.32 -3.13 -17.86
C PHE A 47 14.39 -2.42 -18.86
N ASP A 48 14.23 -1.09 -18.76
CA ASP A 48 13.43 -0.26 -19.67
C ASP A 48 13.90 -0.42 -21.12
N GLU A 49 15.20 -0.31 -21.38
CA GLU A 49 15.79 -0.49 -22.71
C GLU A 49 15.48 -1.87 -23.29
N VAL A 50 15.67 -2.92 -22.48
CA VAL A 50 15.46 -4.31 -22.90
C VAL A 50 13.98 -4.55 -23.18
N ILE A 51 13.08 -4.26 -22.23
CA ILE A 51 11.66 -4.60 -22.37
C ILE A 51 11.00 -3.85 -23.54
N ARG A 52 11.41 -2.60 -23.79
CA ARG A 52 10.93 -1.82 -24.95
C ARG A 52 11.42 -2.40 -26.29
N GLY A 53 12.58 -3.04 -26.30
CA GLY A 53 13.06 -3.82 -27.45
C GLY A 53 12.22 -5.07 -27.76
N TYR A 54 11.29 -5.44 -26.87
CA TYR A 54 10.32 -6.52 -27.06
C TYR A 54 8.87 -6.00 -27.15
N ASP A 55 8.69 -4.84 -27.77
CA ASP A 55 7.40 -4.20 -28.10
C ASP A 55 6.51 -3.82 -26.90
N PHE A 56 7.07 -3.81 -25.69
CA PHE A 56 6.37 -3.25 -24.55
C PHE A 56 6.47 -1.73 -24.57
N ILE A 57 5.32 -1.08 -24.39
CA ILE A 57 5.20 0.37 -24.26
C ILE A 57 5.08 0.69 -22.78
N LYS A 58 5.97 1.53 -22.29
CA LYS A 58 5.93 2.04 -20.93
C LYS A 58 4.74 2.97 -20.73
N ASN A 59 4.09 2.87 -19.58
CA ASN A 59 3.02 3.77 -19.20
C ASN A 59 3.60 5.13 -18.76
N ASP A 60 3.02 6.22 -19.27
CA ASP A 60 3.50 7.58 -18.99
C ASP A 60 3.18 8.05 -17.56
N PHE A 61 2.09 7.55 -16.97
CA PHE A 61 1.65 7.92 -15.62
C PHE A 61 2.33 7.04 -14.54
N ASP A 62 2.52 5.75 -14.83
CA ASP A 62 3.26 4.85 -13.96
C ASP A 62 4.43 4.16 -14.68
N PRO A 63 5.65 4.71 -14.56
CA PRO A 63 6.87 4.17 -15.16
C PRO A 63 7.24 2.72 -14.78
N CYS A 64 6.55 2.12 -13.81
CA CYS A 64 6.71 0.71 -13.43
C CYS A 64 5.79 -0.24 -14.22
N ILE A 65 4.84 0.28 -14.99
CA ILE A 65 3.89 -0.50 -15.80
C ILE A 65 4.27 -0.42 -17.27
N TYR A 66 4.32 -1.57 -17.91
CA TYR A 66 4.50 -1.71 -19.34
C TYR A 66 3.33 -2.48 -19.93
N LYS A 67 2.96 -2.17 -21.18
CA LYS A 67 1.86 -2.80 -21.90
C LYS A 67 2.35 -3.29 -23.26
N LYS A 68 2.00 -4.52 -23.62
CA LYS A 68 2.16 -5.08 -24.96
C LYS A 68 0.79 -5.50 -25.49
N VAL A 69 0.51 -5.15 -26.75
CA VAL A 69 -0.73 -5.52 -27.44
C VAL A 69 -0.37 -6.14 -28.78
N SER A 70 -0.97 -7.29 -29.08
CA SER A 70 -0.88 -7.92 -30.40
C SER A 70 -2.26 -8.48 -30.77
N GLY A 71 -2.97 -7.79 -31.67
CA GLY A 71 -4.36 -8.09 -31.98
C GLY A 71 -5.26 -8.01 -30.74
N SER A 72 -5.93 -9.11 -30.40
CA SER A 72 -6.75 -9.25 -29.18
C SER A 72 -5.96 -9.62 -27.92
N SER A 73 -4.68 -9.97 -28.05
CA SER A 73 -3.84 -10.37 -26.93
C SER A 73 -3.22 -9.15 -26.27
N VAL A 74 -3.33 -9.08 -24.94
CA VAL A 74 -2.83 -7.99 -24.11
C VAL A 74 -2.02 -8.57 -22.96
N ALA A 75 -0.83 -8.02 -22.74
CA ALA A 75 -0.01 -8.29 -21.58
C ALA A 75 0.40 -6.97 -20.91
N PHE A 76 0.31 -6.95 -19.58
CA PHE A 76 0.83 -5.92 -18.72
C PHE A 76 1.97 -6.50 -17.89
N LEU A 77 3.05 -5.75 -17.78
CA LEU A 77 4.19 -6.07 -16.93
C LEU A 77 4.32 -4.98 -15.87
N VAL A 78 4.24 -5.36 -14.60
CA VAL A 78 4.46 -4.46 -13.46
C VAL A 78 5.80 -4.82 -12.82
N LEU A 79 6.77 -3.91 -12.89
CA LEU A 79 8.11 -4.09 -12.33
C LEU A 79 8.23 -3.43 -10.96
N TYR A 80 8.61 -4.21 -9.95
CA TYR A 80 9.06 -3.69 -8.66
C TYR A 80 10.43 -4.22 -8.28
N VAL A 81 11.46 -3.41 -8.53
CA VAL A 81 12.85 -3.80 -8.25
C VAL A 81 13.13 -5.15 -8.91
N ASP A 82 13.11 -6.24 -8.16
CA ASP A 82 13.41 -7.59 -8.64
C ASP A 82 12.14 -8.43 -8.90
N ASP A 83 10.99 -8.03 -8.33
CA ASP A 83 9.69 -8.67 -8.55
C ASP A 83 9.07 -8.19 -9.86
N ILE A 84 8.58 -9.13 -10.68
CA ILE A 84 7.82 -8.84 -11.90
C ILE A 84 6.46 -9.53 -11.80
N LEU A 85 5.39 -8.76 -11.99
CA LEU A 85 4.04 -9.27 -12.16
C LEU A 85 3.64 -9.17 -13.63
N LEU A 86 3.31 -10.31 -14.24
CA LEU A 86 2.88 -10.40 -15.63
C LEU A 86 1.39 -10.74 -15.66
N ILE A 87 0.58 -9.87 -16.26
CA ILE A 87 -0.88 -9.96 -16.26
C ILE A 87 -1.38 -9.95 -17.70
N GLY A 88 -2.23 -10.87 -18.11
CA GLY A 88 -2.79 -10.83 -19.47
C GLY A 88 -3.84 -11.86 -19.76
N ASN A 89 -4.40 -11.79 -20.98
CA ASN A 89 -5.46 -12.69 -21.42
C ASN A 89 -4.98 -13.87 -22.28
N ASP A 90 -3.72 -13.89 -22.69
CA ASP A 90 -3.17 -14.89 -23.59
C ASP A 90 -1.96 -15.60 -22.97
N VAL A 91 -2.18 -16.84 -22.52
CA VAL A 91 -1.18 -17.71 -21.88
C VAL A 91 0.07 -17.86 -22.74
N LYS A 92 -0.10 -17.91 -24.07
CA LYS A 92 1.03 -18.04 -25.01
C LYS A 92 1.90 -16.78 -25.02
N MET A 93 1.31 -15.60 -25.20
CA MET A 93 2.03 -14.32 -25.13
C MET A 93 2.75 -14.15 -23.80
N LEU A 94 2.11 -14.52 -22.69
CA LEU A 94 2.73 -14.48 -21.38
C LEU A 94 3.93 -15.44 -21.32
N GLY A 95 3.76 -16.67 -21.81
CA GLY A 95 4.82 -17.69 -21.86
C GLY A 95 6.02 -17.27 -22.70
N ASP A 96 5.76 -16.74 -23.90
CA ASP A 96 6.77 -16.21 -24.83
C ASP A 96 7.52 -15.04 -24.17
N THR A 97 6.80 -14.16 -23.46
CA THR A 97 7.41 -13.05 -22.71
C THR A 97 8.33 -13.55 -21.60
N LYS A 98 7.90 -14.57 -20.82
CA LYS A 98 8.74 -15.17 -19.76
C LYS A 98 10.01 -15.80 -20.33
N ALA A 99 9.85 -16.58 -21.41
CA ALA A 99 10.96 -17.24 -22.07
C ALA A 99 11.97 -16.21 -22.59
N TRP A 100 11.48 -15.18 -23.27
CA TRP A 100 12.32 -14.10 -23.80
C TRP A 100 13.04 -13.33 -22.69
N LEU A 101 12.34 -12.94 -21.62
CA LEU A 101 12.97 -12.27 -20.46
C LEU A 101 14.07 -13.13 -19.82
N SER A 102 13.87 -14.44 -19.76
CA SER A 102 14.86 -15.39 -19.23
C SER A 102 16.10 -15.54 -20.12
N THR A 103 16.04 -15.11 -21.38
CA THR A 103 17.24 -15.01 -22.23
C THR A 103 18.06 -13.75 -21.96
N GLN A 104 17.43 -12.70 -21.44
CA GLN A 104 18.05 -11.40 -21.20
C GLN A 104 18.56 -11.26 -19.76
N PHE A 105 17.88 -11.90 -18.81
CA PHE A 105 18.17 -11.81 -17.38
C PHE A 105 18.12 -13.18 -16.72
N SER A 106 18.86 -13.32 -15.61
CA SER A 106 18.77 -14.51 -14.76
C SER A 106 17.47 -14.47 -13.97
N MET A 107 16.43 -15.12 -14.49
CA MET A 107 15.09 -15.10 -13.91
C MET A 107 14.78 -16.39 -13.14
N LYS A 108 13.87 -16.29 -12.18
CA LYS A 108 13.18 -17.40 -11.54
C LYS A 108 11.67 -17.25 -11.81
N ASP A 109 11.09 -18.23 -12.48
CA ASP A 109 9.63 -18.31 -12.64
C ASP A 109 9.02 -18.81 -11.32
N LEU A 110 8.07 -18.05 -10.77
CA LEU A 110 7.35 -18.38 -9.54
C LEU A 110 5.94 -18.93 -9.85
N GLY A 111 5.56 -19.04 -11.13
CA GLY A 111 4.27 -19.55 -11.56
C GLY A 111 3.14 -18.54 -11.34
N GLU A 112 1.96 -19.05 -10.99
CA GLU A 112 0.80 -18.21 -10.64
C GLU A 112 1.10 -17.36 -9.40
N ALA A 113 0.76 -16.07 -9.49
CA ALA A 113 1.09 -15.10 -8.46
C ALA A 113 0.32 -15.39 -7.16
N SER A 114 1.02 -15.96 -6.19
CA SER A 114 0.49 -16.21 -4.85
C SER A 114 0.88 -15.13 -3.83
N TYR A 115 1.98 -14.42 -4.09
CA TYR A 115 2.46 -13.34 -3.24
C TYR A 115 3.05 -12.20 -4.09
N ILE A 116 2.85 -10.95 -3.70
CA ILE A 116 3.58 -9.82 -4.25
C ILE A 116 3.92 -8.85 -3.13
N LEU A 117 5.19 -8.44 -3.00
CA LEU A 117 5.66 -7.58 -1.91
C LEU A 117 5.27 -8.13 -0.53
N GLY A 118 5.29 -9.45 -0.32
CA GLY A 118 4.83 -10.04 0.95
C GLY A 118 3.32 -9.91 1.24
N ILE A 119 2.51 -9.48 0.27
CA ILE A 119 1.05 -9.51 0.29
C ILE A 119 0.61 -10.82 -0.37
N LYS A 120 -0.24 -11.60 0.29
CA LYS A 120 -0.82 -12.80 -0.30
C LYS A 120 -1.94 -12.43 -1.25
N ILE A 121 -1.93 -12.99 -2.46
CA ILE A 121 -2.99 -12.87 -3.45
C ILE A 121 -3.74 -14.21 -3.51
N ILE A 122 -5.07 -14.14 -3.58
CA ILE A 122 -5.93 -15.30 -3.79
C ILE A 122 -6.91 -14.93 -4.90
N GLN A 123 -6.88 -15.67 -6.00
CA GLN A 123 -7.77 -15.45 -7.14
C GLN A 123 -8.82 -16.57 -7.19
N ASP A 124 -10.09 -16.20 -7.27
CA ASP A 124 -11.20 -17.10 -7.59
C ASP A 124 -11.73 -16.71 -8.97
N ARG A 125 -11.19 -17.36 -10.01
CA ARG A 125 -11.54 -17.10 -11.41
C ARG A 125 -13.00 -17.43 -11.72
N SER A 126 -13.56 -18.45 -11.07
CA SER A 126 -14.97 -18.84 -11.26
C SER A 126 -15.94 -17.73 -10.86
N LYS A 127 -15.56 -16.94 -9.86
CA LYS A 127 -16.33 -15.77 -9.39
C LYS A 127 -15.79 -14.44 -9.89
N ARG A 128 -14.68 -14.44 -10.66
CA ARG A 128 -13.94 -13.23 -11.05
C ARG A 128 -13.61 -12.34 -9.85
N MET A 129 -13.16 -12.97 -8.77
CA MET A 129 -12.81 -12.30 -7.53
C MET A 129 -11.32 -12.45 -7.24
N LEU A 130 -10.74 -11.41 -6.64
CA LEU A 130 -9.35 -11.41 -6.20
C LEU A 130 -9.27 -10.80 -4.81
N GLY A 131 -8.71 -11.54 -3.86
CA GLY A 131 -8.46 -11.11 -2.49
C GLY A 131 -6.98 -10.86 -2.24
N MET A 132 -6.67 -9.78 -1.52
CA MET A 132 -5.34 -9.46 -1.02
C MET A 132 -5.35 -9.48 0.51
N THR A 133 -4.34 -10.10 1.13
CA THR A 133 -4.20 -10.10 2.59
C THR A 133 -2.75 -10.04 3.06
N GLN A 134 -2.55 -9.52 4.27
CA GLN A 134 -1.25 -9.37 4.94
C GLN A 134 -1.19 -10.14 6.26
N THR A 135 -1.94 -11.24 6.40
CA THR A 135 -2.01 -12.02 7.66
C THR A 135 -0.63 -12.36 8.23
N SER A 136 0.27 -12.92 7.43
CA SER A 136 1.62 -13.30 7.88
C SER A 136 2.48 -12.09 8.27
N TYR A 137 2.29 -10.94 7.60
CA TYR A 137 2.96 -9.69 7.96
C TYR A 137 2.41 -9.16 9.29
N VAL A 138 1.09 -9.09 9.45
CA VAL A 138 0.45 -8.65 10.70
C VAL A 138 0.88 -9.51 11.88
N GLU A 139 0.97 -10.83 11.72
CA GLU A 139 1.48 -11.74 12.76
C GLU A 139 2.93 -11.43 13.16
N LYS A 140 3.81 -11.18 12.17
CA LYS A 140 5.20 -10.76 12.42
C LYS A 140 5.26 -9.44 13.18
N VAL A 141 4.44 -8.46 12.80
CA VAL A 141 4.35 -7.16 13.48
C VAL A 141 3.88 -7.33 14.92
N LEU A 142 2.83 -8.14 15.14
CA LEU A 142 2.32 -8.40 16.49
C LEU A 142 3.39 -9.05 17.37
N LYS A 143 4.10 -10.06 16.87
CA LYS A 143 5.20 -10.71 17.59
C LYS A 143 6.34 -9.74 17.91
N ARG A 144 6.69 -8.85 16.96
CA ARG A 144 7.76 -7.86 17.13
C ARG A 144 7.51 -6.89 18.29
N PHE A 145 6.26 -6.55 18.55
CA PHE A 145 5.87 -5.62 19.61
C PHE A 145 5.23 -6.31 20.83
N THR A 146 5.39 -7.64 20.96
CA THR A 146 4.86 -8.44 22.08
C THR A 146 3.32 -8.32 22.22
N MET A 147 2.63 -8.31 21.07
CA MET A 147 1.18 -8.11 20.95
C MET A 147 0.46 -9.36 20.38
N GLU A 148 1.15 -10.46 20.13
CA GLU A 148 0.58 -11.71 19.60
C GLU A 148 -0.46 -12.34 20.53
N ASN A 149 -0.35 -12.09 21.83
CA ASN A 149 -1.25 -12.57 22.89
C ASN A 149 -2.07 -11.45 23.55
N SER A 150 -2.11 -10.27 22.93
CA SER A 150 -2.80 -9.08 23.44
C SER A 150 -4.33 -9.24 23.48
N LYS A 151 -5.12 -8.17 23.58
CA LYS A 151 -6.58 -8.26 23.44
C LYS A 151 -6.95 -8.18 21.96
N ARG A 152 -8.14 -8.65 21.58
CA ARG A 152 -8.67 -8.46 20.22
C ARG A 152 -9.55 -7.22 20.20
N GLY A 153 -8.96 -6.08 19.84
CA GLY A 153 -9.64 -4.77 19.83
C GLY A 153 -10.68 -4.69 18.72
N PHE A 154 -11.83 -4.07 19.00
CA PHE A 154 -12.92 -3.92 18.02
C PHE A 154 -12.75 -2.71 17.11
N LEU A 155 -12.10 -1.65 17.60
CA LEU A 155 -11.93 -0.39 16.90
C LEU A 155 -10.45 0.02 16.87
N PRO A 156 -9.96 0.60 15.76
CA PRO A 156 -8.59 1.10 15.67
C PRO A 156 -8.37 2.37 16.50
N VAL A 157 -9.44 3.14 16.76
CA VAL A 157 -9.46 4.33 17.64
C VAL A 157 -10.58 4.16 18.65
N ARG A 158 -10.30 4.45 19.93
CA ARG A 158 -11.33 4.43 20.97
C ARG A 158 -12.14 5.73 20.93
N HIS A 159 -13.45 5.62 21.07
CA HIS A 159 -14.32 6.78 21.16
C HIS A 159 -13.93 7.66 22.36
N GLY A 160 -13.95 8.98 22.17
CA GLY A 160 -13.59 9.98 23.19
C GLY A 160 -12.10 10.12 23.49
N VAL A 161 -11.22 9.28 22.90
CA VAL A 161 -9.77 9.46 23.05
C VAL A 161 -9.28 10.52 22.08
N LYS A 162 -8.76 11.62 22.62
CA LYS A 162 -8.08 12.67 21.87
C LYS A 162 -6.60 12.69 22.24
N LEU A 163 -5.76 12.77 21.21
CA LEU A 163 -4.31 12.86 21.36
C LEU A 163 -3.87 14.30 21.20
N SER A 164 -2.84 14.71 21.94
CA SER A 164 -2.30 16.07 21.89
C SER A 164 -0.84 16.06 22.35
N LYS A 165 -0.05 17.02 21.87
CA LYS A 165 1.31 17.29 22.38
C LYS A 165 1.35 17.54 23.88
N LYS A 166 0.23 17.92 24.51
CA LYS A 166 0.14 18.05 25.98
C LYS A 166 0.40 16.74 26.72
N GLN A 167 0.24 15.60 26.04
CA GLN A 167 0.49 14.24 26.55
C GLN A 167 1.90 13.74 26.26
N SER A 168 2.75 14.54 25.62
CA SER A 168 4.18 14.23 25.47
C SER A 168 4.89 14.30 26.84
N PRO A 169 5.97 13.53 27.04
CA PRO A 169 6.74 13.55 28.28
C PRO A 169 7.22 14.96 28.65
N LYS A 170 7.06 15.35 29.91
CA LYS A 170 7.49 16.64 30.47
C LYS A 170 8.56 16.49 31.54
N THR A 171 8.63 15.33 32.19
CA THR A 171 9.59 15.04 33.24
C THR A 171 10.64 14.03 32.78
N ASP A 172 11.82 14.04 33.41
CA ASP A 172 12.87 13.04 33.14
C ASP A 172 12.39 11.61 33.42
N GLU A 173 11.48 11.42 34.38
CA GLU A 173 10.89 10.12 34.66
C GLU A 173 10.03 9.62 33.49
N GLU A 174 9.17 10.47 32.94
CA GLU A 174 8.34 10.14 31.77
C GLU A 174 9.19 9.90 30.52
N LEU A 175 10.25 10.70 30.32
CA LEU A 175 11.20 10.50 29.22
C LEU A 175 11.89 9.14 29.33
N ARG A 176 12.34 8.76 30.53
CA ARG A 176 12.94 7.44 30.78
C ARG A 176 11.96 6.29 30.52
N LYS A 177 10.68 6.44 30.88
CA LYS A 177 9.64 5.43 30.59
C LYS A 177 9.43 5.23 29.08
N MET A 178 9.58 6.29 28.29
CA MET A 178 9.38 6.25 26.84
C MET A 178 10.66 5.92 26.05
N PHE A 179 11.85 6.00 26.68
CA PHE A 179 13.15 5.92 26.00
C PHE A 179 13.31 4.64 25.16
N ASP A 180 12.95 3.48 25.71
CA ASP A 180 13.08 2.19 25.03
C ASP A 180 11.84 1.80 24.21
N ILE A 181 10.82 2.65 24.13
CA ILE A 181 9.59 2.34 23.42
C ILE A 181 9.79 2.60 21.92
N PRO A 182 9.68 1.57 21.05
CA PRO A 182 9.97 1.69 19.63
C PRO A 182 8.79 2.30 18.86
N TYR A 183 8.35 3.50 19.25
CA TYR A 183 7.13 4.15 18.73
C TYR A 183 7.18 4.35 17.21
N ALA A 184 8.23 5.01 16.70
CA ALA A 184 8.37 5.30 15.27
C ALA A 184 8.43 4.00 14.44
N SER A 185 9.09 2.96 14.98
CA SER A 185 9.13 1.63 14.35
C SER A 185 7.74 1.01 14.27
N ALA A 186 6.95 1.05 15.35
CA ALA A 186 5.58 0.52 15.34
C ALA A 186 4.69 1.26 14.34
N VAL A 187 4.76 2.60 14.31
CA VAL A 187 4.02 3.41 13.35
C VAL A 187 4.42 3.08 11.91
N GLY A 188 5.72 2.93 11.63
CA GLY A 188 6.19 2.53 10.29
C GLY A 188 5.71 1.14 9.85
N ASN A 189 5.65 0.17 10.76
CA ASN A 189 5.10 -1.16 10.45
C ASN A 189 3.58 -1.11 10.20
N ILE A 190 2.84 -0.31 10.98
CA ILE A 190 1.41 -0.09 10.74
C ILE A 190 1.20 0.63 9.40
N GLN A 191 2.04 1.61 9.07
CA GLN A 191 1.97 2.33 7.80
C GLN A 191 2.08 1.41 6.60
N TYR A 192 2.99 0.42 6.66
CA TYR A 192 3.10 -0.56 5.59
C TYR A 192 1.84 -1.43 5.45
N ALA A 193 1.25 -1.88 6.56
CA ALA A 193 -0.02 -2.60 6.51
C ALA A 193 -1.14 -1.74 5.88
N VAL A 194 -1.21 -0.47 6.30
CA VAL A 194 -2.18 0.50 5.76
C VAL A 194 -2.00 0.67 4.28
N GLN A 195 -0.78 0.91 3.80
CA GLN A 195 -0.44 1.18 2.39
C GLN A 195 -0.77 0.04 1.43
N CYS A 196 -0.82 -1.19 1.93
CA CYS A 196 -0.99 -2.39 1.10
C CYS A 196 -2.41 -2.95 1.14
N THR A 197 -3.02 -3.12 2.33
CA THR A 197 -4.32 -3.82 2.45
C THR A 197 -5.24 -3.31 3.56
N ARG A 198 -4.82 -2.32 4.37
CA ARG A 198 -5.57 -1.89 5.58
C ARG A 198 -6.04 -0.43 5.53
N PRO A 199 -6.90 -0.06 4.57
CA PRO A 199 -7.46 1.30 4.50
C PRO A 199 -8.24 1.67 5.76
N ASP A 200 -8.84 0.69 6.43
CA ASP A 200 -9.61 0.83 7.66
C ASP A 200 -8.80 1.33 8.88
N VAL A 201 -7.46 1.31 8.79
CA VAL A 201 -6.55 1.80 9.84
C VAL A 201 -5.94 3.17 9.48
N ALA A 202 -6.17 3.69 8.27
CA ALA A 202 -5.53 4.90 7.76
C ALA A 202 -5.73 6.12 8.67
N PHE A 203 -6.94 6.31 9.20
CA PHE A 203 -7.24 7.39 10.14
C PHE A 203 -6.45 7.27 11.45
N ALA A 204 -6.47 6.10 12.08
CA ALA A 204 -5.76 5.87 13.33
C ALA A 204 -4.23 6.06 13.19
N LEU A 205 -3.69 5.61 12.05
CA LEU A 205 -2.31 5.85 11.68
C LEU A 205 -2.01 7.35 11.53
N SER A 206 -2.88 8.09 10.82
CA SER A 206 -2.74 9.53 10.57
C SER A 206 -2.67 10.36 11.86
N VAL A 207 -3.47 9.98 12.87
CA VAL A 207 -3.48 10.65 14.17
C VAL A 207 -2.23 10.30 14.98
N THR A 208 -1.86 9.02 15.05
CA THR A 208 -0.70 8.57 15.84
C THR A 208 0.65 8.99 15.24
N SER A 209 0.77 9.12 13.92
CA SER A 209 2.02 9.50 13.27
C SER A 209 2.51 10.91 13.63
N ARG A 210 1.62 11.82 14.05
CA ARG A 210 1.93 13.21 14.42
C ARG A 210 2.91 13.33 15.57
N TYR A 211 2.98 12.32 16.42
CA TYR A 211 3.75 12.34 17.66
C TYR A 211 5.05 11.53 17.59
N GLN A 212 5.49 11.10 16.40
CA GLN A 212 6.70 10.29 16.25
C GLN A 212 7.96 10.92 16.85
N ALA A 213 8.08 12.26 16.79
CA ALA A 213 9.24 12.98 17.32
C ALA A 213 9.28 13.00 18.86
N CYS A 214 8.12 13.02 19.53
CA CYS A 214 8.03 13.08 20.99
C CYS A 214 6.73 12.42 21.48
N ALA A 215 6.74 11.09 21.53
CA ALA A 215 5.59 10.29 21.95
C ALA A 215 5.55 10.13 23.47
N GLY A 216 4.35 10.17 24.06
CA GLY A 216 4.10 9.84 25.45
C GLY A 216 3.32 8.54 25.61
N GLU A 217 3.00 8.17 26.84
CA GLU A 217 2.35 6.90 27.16
C GLU A 217 0.94 6.79 26.55
N ALA A 218 0.20 7.90 26.51
CA ALA A 218 -1.11 7.97 25.86
C ALA A 218 -1.00 7.67 24.35
N HIS A 219 0.00 8.24 23.68
CA HIS A 219 0.28 7.97 22.27
C HIS A 219 0.63 6.50 22.05
N TRP A 220 1.48 5.92 22.89
CA TRP A 220 1.83 4.50 22.79
C TRP A 220 0.63 3.57 23.02
N THR A 221 -0.26 3.95 23.94
CA THR A 221 -1.51 3.22 24.19
C THR A 221 -2.45 3.25 22.99
N ALA A 222 -2.49 4.36 22.25
CA ALA A 222 -3.22 4.44 20.98
C ALA A 222 -2.61 3.51 19.91
N VAL A 223 -1.28 3.47 19.76
CA VAL A 223 -0.61 2.53 18.85
C VAL A 223 -0.88 1.07 19.23
N LYS A 224 -0.81 0.71 20.52
CA LYS A 224 -1.20 -0.62 21.00
C LYS A 224 -2.68 -0.93 20.70
N THR A 225 -3.56 0.07 20.71
CA THR A 225 -4.98 -0.12 20.33
C THR A 225 -5.09 -0.50 18.85
N ILE A 226 -4.35 0.16 17.96
CA ILE A 226 -4.28 -0.22 16.54
C ILE A 226 -3.80 -1.66 16.38
N LEU A 227 -2.74 -2.05 17.09
CA LEU A 227 -2.22 -3.42 17.05
C LEU A 227 -3.23 -4.46 17.56
N ASN A 228 -3.96 -4.16 18.65
CA ASN A 228 -5.06 -5.02 19.12
C ASN A 228 -6.17 -5.19 18.05
N TYR A 229 -6.47 -4.12 17.31
CA TYR A 229 -7.45 -4.15 16.23
C TYR A 229 -6.95 -4.96 15.02
N LEU A 230 -5.70 -4.73 14.59
CA LEU A 230 -5.05 -5.54 13.55
C LEU A 230 -5.04 -7.02 13.90
N ARG A 231 -4.80 -7.38 15.17
CA ARG A 231 -4.88 -8.77 15.65
C ARG A 231 -6.26 -9.39 15.49
N ARG A 232 -7.33 -8.62 15.74
CA ARG A 232 -8.70 -9.08 15.54
C ARG A 232 -8.99 -9.33 14.06
N THR A 233 -8.47 -8.47 13.20
CA THR A 233 -8.81 -8.39 11.77
C THR A 233 -7.70 -8.89 10.86
N LYS A 234 -6.74 -9.67 11.38
CA LYS A 234 -5.55 -10.13 10.65
C LYS A 234 -5.86 -10.98 9.41
N ASP A 235 -7.02 -11.65 9.43
CA ASP A 235 -7.49 -12.55 8.36
C ASP A 235 -8.49 -11.85 7.42
N THR A 236 -8.58 -10.52 7.49
CA THR A 236 -9.43 -9.72 6.59
C THR A 236 -8.73 -9.56 5.24
N PHE A 237 -9.54 -9.43 4.19
CA PHE A 237 -9.09 -9.28 2.81
C PHE A 237 -9.56 -7.96 2.23
N LEU A 238 -8.71 -7.36 1.40
CA LEU A 238 -9.12 -6.38 0.41
C LEU A 238 -9.54 -7.15 -0.85
N VAL A 239 -10.79 -7.01 -1.27
CA VAL A 239 -11.38 -7.86 -2.32
C VAL A 239 -11.80 -7.02 -3.51
N TYR A 240 -11.46 -7.47 -4.71
CA TYR A 240 -11.96 -6.98 -5.98
C TYR A 240 -12.83 -8.05 -6.64
N GLY A 241 -13.90 -7.64 -7.31
CA GLY A 241 -14.85 -8.54 -7.97
C GLY A 241 -16.29 -8.24 -7.58
N GLY A 242 -17.23 -8.66 -8.43
CA GLY A 242 -18.66 -8.44 -8.23
C GLY A 242 -19.14 -7.00 -8.43
N GLY A 243 -18.25 -6.08 -8.83
CA GLY A 243 -18.59 -4.69 -9.16
C GLY A 243 -18.34 -4.37 -10.63
N GLU A 244 -18.74 -3.17 -11.03
CA GLU A 244 -18.42 -2.64 -12.35
C GLU A 244 -16.98 -2.10 -12.38
N LEU A 245 -16.37 -2.04 -13.56
CA LEU A 245 -15.06 -1.43 -13.77
C LEU A 245 -15.19 0.10 -13.88
N ILE A 246 -15.80 0.70 -12.86
CA ILE A 246 -16.00 2.14 -12.73
C ILE A 246 -15.22 2.61 -11.50
N LEU A 247 -14.53 3.74 -11.66
CA LEU A 247 -13.83 4.39 -10.56
C LEU A 247 -14.82 5.24 -9.76
N GLU A 248 -15.06 4.87 -8.50
CA GLU A 248 -15.92 5.61 -7.57
C GLU A 248 -15.05 6.29 -6.51
N GLY A 249 -15.19 7.60 -6.32
CA GLY A 249 -14.45 8.37 -5.32
C GLY A 249 -15.36 8.94 -4.24
N TYR A 250 -14.90 8.90 -2.99
CA TYR A 250 -15.56 9.52 -1.84
C TYR A 250 -14.52 10.36 -1.10
N SER A 251 -14.91 11.53 -0.63
CA SER A 251 -14.10 12.42 0.21
C SER A 251 -14.93 12.93 1.38
N ASP A 252 -14.26 13.20 2.50
CA ASP A 252 -14.90 13.71 3.72
C ASP A 252 -13.87 14.51 4.54
N ALA A 253 -14.35 15.44 5.37
CA ALA A 253 -13.51 16.20 6.27
C ALA A 253 -14.10 16.34 7.69
N SER A 254 -13.23 16.34 8.68
CA SER A 254 -13.57 16.70 10.06
C SER A 254 -12.93 18.03 10.42
N PHE A 255 -13.77 19.07 10.54
CA PHE A 255 -13.36 20.44 10.87
C PHE A 255 -12.67 20.54 12.24
N GLN A 256 -11.55 21.26 12.29
CA GLN A 256 -10.78 21.53 13.52
C GLN A 256 -10.55 20.29 14.41
N PHE A 257 -10.27 19.15 13.77
CA PHE A 257 -10.09 17.89 14.46
C PHE A 257 -8.85 17.89 15.38
N ASP A 258 -7.75 18.51 14.96
CA ASP A 258 -6.51 18.52 15.73
C ASP A 258 -6.55 19.54 16.88
N GLU A 259 -6.40 19.07 18.12
CA GLU A 259 -6.44 19.95 19.30
C GLU A 259 -5.19 20.82 19.47
N ASP A 260 -4.10 20.48 18.77
CA ASP A 260 -2.83 21.19 18.92
C ASP A 260 -2.74 22.45 18.05
N ASP A 261 -3.35 22.47 16.86
CA ASP A 261 -3.33 23.62 15.95
C ASP A 261 -4.65 23.91 15.22
N ALA A 262 -5.75 23.28 15.64
CA ALA A 262 -7.08 23.44 15.09
C ALA A 262 -7.18 23.14 13.58
N LYS A 263 -6.23 22.40 12.99
CA LYS A 263 -6.37 21.98 11.59
C LYS A 263 -7.35 20.82 11.46
N SER A 264 -8.06 20.81 10.34
CA SER A 264 -9.02 19.78 10.01
C SER A 264 -8.34 18.48 9.57
N GLN A 265 -9.10 17.38 9.61
CA GLN A 265 -8.69 16.09 9.07
C GLN A 265 -9.42 15.86 7.74
N SER A 266 -8.70 15.59 6.66
CA SER A 266 -9.27 15.15 5.38
C SER A 266 -9.11 13.65 5.20
N GLY A 267 -10.04 13.04 4.47
CA GLY A 267 -9.91 11.68 3.98
C GLY A 267 -10.54 11.50 2.60
N PHE A 268 -10.05 10.50 1.87
CA PHE A 268 -10.69 10.03 0.66
C PHE A 268 -10.52 8.53 0.48
N VAL A 269 -11.41 7.94 -0.31
CA VAL A 269 -11.31 6.55 -0.77
C VAL A 269 -11.80 6.44 -2.20
N PHE A 270 -11.02 5.76 -3.04
CA PHE A 270 -11.36 5.39 -4.40
C PHE A 270 -11.55 3.89 -4.51
N LYS A 271 -12.65 3.48 -5.14
CA LYS A 271 -13.02 2.09 -5.39
C LYS A 271 -13.01 1.80 -6.88
N LEU A 272 -12.62 0.58 -7.23
CA LEU A 272 -12.64 0.03 -8.58
C LEU A 272 -12.96 -1.47 -8.48
N ASN A 273 -13.90 -1.96 -9.31
CA ASN A 273 -14.34 -3.36 -9.28
C ASN A 273 -14.74 -3.81 -7.86
N GLY A 274 -15.53 -2.99 -7.16
CA GLY A 274 -16.03 -3.24 -5.80
C GLY A 274 -15.00 -3.04 -4.66
N GLY A 275 -13.70 -3.15 -4.95
CA GLY A 275 -12.62 -3.02 -3.97
C GLY A 275 -11.98 -1.64 -3.93
N VAL A 276 -11.28 -1.31 -2.84
CA VAL A 276 -10.60 -0.03 -2.66
C VAL A 276 -9.20 -0.07 -3.31
N VAL A 277 -8.86 0.93 -4.13
CA VAL A 277 -7.58 1.01 -4.87
C VAL A 277 -6.71 2.22 -4.49
N ALA A 278 -7.30 3.26 -3.92
CA ALA A 278 -6.56 4.38 -3.35
C ALA A 278 -7.31 4.95 -2.14
N TRP A 279 -6.60 5.36 -1.10
CA TRP A 279 -7.19 5.93 0.11
C TRP A 279 -6.17 6.80 0.81
N LYS A 280 -6.66 7.75 1.60
CA LYS A 280 -5.83 8.60 2.44
C LYS A 280 -6.64 9.11 3.61
N SER A 281 -5.95 9.32 4.72
CA SER A 281 -6.42 10.13 5.83
C SER A 281 -5.26 11.01 6.26
N SER A 282 -5.38 12.32 6.13
CA SER A 282 -4.33 13.28 6.47
C SER A 282 -4.87 14.52 7.17
N LYS A 283 -4.06 15.07 8.06
CA LYS A 283 -4.28 16.41 8.59
C LYS A 283 -4.10 17.41 7.45
N GLN A 284 -4.98 18.41 7.36
CA GLN A 284 -4.86 19.49 6.37
C GLN A 284 -3.62 20.34 6.63
N ASP A 285 -3.03 20.88 5.57
CA ASP A 285 -1.86 21.77 5.67
C ASP A 285 -2.23 23.16 6.16
N THR A 286 -3.43 23.63 5.82
CA THR A 286 -3.99 24.92 6.23
C THR A 286 -5.10 24.74 7.26
N THR A 287 -5.32 25.76 8.08
CA THR A 287 -6.49 25.84 8.97
C THR A 287 -7.67 26.31 8.13
N ALA A 288 -8.76 25.56 8.15
CA ALA A 288 -10.02 25.99 7.54
C ALA A 288 -10.76 26.92 8.51
N ASP A 289 -11.51 27.88 7.96
CA ASP A 289 -12.35 28.81 8.70
C ASP A 289 -13.78 28.28 8.90
N SER A 290 -14.17 27.27 8.13
CA SER A 290 -15.49 26.63 8.25
C SER A 290 -15.46 25.13 7.92
N THR A 291 -16.52 24.43 8.32
CA THR A 291 -16.75 23.03 7.91
C THR A 291 -16.79 22.89 6.40
N THR A 292 -17.47 23.82 5.71
CA THR A 292 -17.59 23.82 4.24
C THR A 292 -16.23 23.97 3.55
N GLU A 293 -15.36 24.83 4.07
CA GLU A 293 -14.02 24.99 3.53
C GLU A 293 -13.17 23.74 3.74
N ALA A 294 -13.27 23.10 4.91
CA ALA A 294 -12.58 21.84 5.17
C ALA A 294 -13.01 20.75 4.18
N GLU A 295 -14.30 20.63 3.88
CA GLU A 295 -14.83 19.72 2.86
C GLU A 295 -14.30 20.04 1.46
N TYR A 296 -14.25 21.33 1.11
CA TYR A 296 -13.73 21.75 -0.20
C TYR A 296 -12.24 21.38 -0.36
N ILE A 297 -11.44 21.54 0.70
CA ILE A 297 -10.04 21.11 0.72
C ILE A 297 -9.94 19.58 0.54
N ALA A 298 -10.76 18.80 1.25
CA ALA A 298 -10.77 17.33 1.10
C ALA A 298 -11.17 16.89 -0.31
N ALA A 299 -12.20 17.50 -0.89
CA ALA A 299 -12.61 17.24 -2.27
C ALA A 299 -11.51 17.63 -3.28
N SER A 300 -10.82 18.75 -3.06
CA SER A 300 -9.69 19.18 -3.90
C SER A 300 -8.52 18.20 -3.83
N GLU A 301 -8.18 17.72 -2.64
CA GLU A 301 -7.16 16.68 -2.45
C GLU A 301 -7.54 15.36 -3.13
N ALA A 302 -8.81 14.93 -3.02
CA ALA A 302 -9.30 13.74 -3.69
C ALA A 302 -9.22 13.89 -5.23
N ALA A 303 -9.64 15.04 -5.77
CA ALA A 303 -9.54 15.30 -7.20
C ALA A 303 -8.09 15.26 -7.70
N LYS A 304 -7.14 15.84 -6.95
CA LYS A 304 -5.71 15.75 -7.29
C LYS A 304 -5.20 14.31 -7.36
N GLU A 305 -5.66 13.44 -6.46
CA GLU A 305 -5.31 12.01 -6.49
C GLU A 305 -5.94 11.28 -7.70
N GLN A 306 -7.14 11.67 -8.11
CA GLN A 306 -7.82 11.06 -9.27
C GLN A 306 -7.11 11.38 -10.59
N PHE A 307 -6.60 12.61 -10.73
CA PHE A 307 -5.96 13.08 -11.96
C PHE A 307 -4.42 13.00 -11.96
N GLY A 308 -3.81 12.55 -10.85
CA GLY A 308 -2.36 12.47 -10.63
C GLY A 308 -1.82 11.05 -10.50
#